data_AF-A0AAV1I4V4-F1
#
_entry.id   AF-A0AAV1I4V4-F1
#
_cell.length_a   1.000
_cell.length_b   1.000
_cell.length_c   1.000
_cell.angle_alpha   90.00
_cell.angle_beta   90.00
_cell.angle_gamma   90.00
#
_symmetry.space_group_name_H-M   'P 1'
#
loop_
_entity.id
_entity.type
_entity.pdbx_description
1 polymer ?
#
loop_
_entity_poly.entity_id
_entity_poly.type
_entity_poly.pdbx_seq_one_letter_code
_entity_poly.pdbx_strand_id
1 'polypeptide(L)'
;MAKKPKSAMIDGNLSAVRQQMLGDGLPRFAGVAVWRANGMRPDFWPADAPSGLLNWTDEEEKRMLTMYALSGNKLTWMAATVWPSHKQDQLGSRRDIAQSDDTTTSADPGGRRNRCLEALSDAKGLGVRGFGPRAQ
;
A
#
# COMPACT_ATOMS: atom_id res chain seq x y z
N MET A 1 11.09 30.17 37.11
CA MET A 1 10.61 28.77 37.17
C MET A 1 10.39 28.27 35.74
N ALA A 2 11.17 27.30 35.26
CA ALA A 2 10.95 26.70 33.96
C ALA A 2 9.77 25.70 34.05
N LYS A 3 8.73 25.90 33.22
CA LYS A 3 7.64 24.92 33.08
C LYS A 3 8.23 23.65 32.48
N LYS A 4 8.06 22.51 33.16
CA LYS A 4 8.40 21.20 32.56
C LYS A 4 7.59 21.02 31.27
N PRO A 5 8.20 20.56 30.17
CA PRO A 5 7.47 20.26 28.96
C PRO A 5 6.46 19.15 29.24
N LYS A 6 5.22 19.32 28.78
CA LYS A 6 4.23 18.24 28.77
C LYS A 6 4.70 17.20 27.74
N SER A 7 4.96 15.98 28.18
CA SER A 7 5.26 14.87 27.26
C SER A 7 3.99 14.47 26.51
N ALA A 8 3.96 14.68 25.20
CA ALA A 8 2.97 14.07 24.34
C ALA A 8 3.46 12.65 23.99
N MET A 9 2.63 11.64 24.23
CA MET A 9 2.94 10.27 23.84
C MET A 9 2.44 10.02 22.43
N ILE A 10 3.38 9.71 21.52
CA ILE A 10 3.14 9.49 20.09
C ILE A 10 3.80 8.16 19.71
N ASP A 11 3.29 7.07 20.28
CA ASP A 11 3.80 5.70 20.11
C ASP A 11 3.02 4.87 19.07
N GLY A 12 2.04 5.49 18.40
CA GLY A 12 1.38 4.97 17.19
C GLY A 12 0.28 3.93 17.44
N ASN A 13 -0.14 3.22 16.39
CA ASN A 13 -1.34 2.36 16.42
C ASN A 13 -1.22 1.13 17.34
N LEU A 14 0.00 0.76 17.75
CA LEU A 14 0.27 -0.34 18.70
C LEU A 14 0.66 0.18 20.08
N SER A 15 0.28 1.42 20.39
CA SER A 15 0.56 2.09 21.66
C SER A 15 0.24 1.23 22.87
N ALA A 16 1.27 0.87 23.63
CA ALA A 16 1.12 0.17 24.91
C ALA A 16 0.50 1.10 25.96
N VAL A 17 0.80 2.41 25.88
CA VAL A 17 0.27 3.36 26.84
C VAL A 17 -1.22 3.61 26.63
N ARG A 18 -1.68 3.68 25.38
CA ARG A 18 -3.11 3.72 25.04
C ARG A 18 -3.84 2.53 25.65
N GLN A 19 -3.28 1.32 25.53
CA GLN A 19 -3.88 0.11 26.09
C GLN A 19 -4.00 0.19 27.62
N GLN A 20 -2.99 0.72 28.31
CA GLN A 20 -3.04 0.92 29.76
C GLN A 20 -4.07 1.98 30.19
N MET A 21 -4.17 3.07 29.42
CA MET A 21 -5.02 4.21 29.78
C MET A 21 -6.49 4.02 29.39
N LEU A 22 -6.76 3.39 28.24
CA LEU A 22 -8.11 3.27 27.68
C LEU A 22 -8.67 1.85 27.76
N GLY A 23 -7.83 0.82 27.90
CA GLY A 23 -8.28 -0.58 27.97
C GLY A 23 -8.96 -1.10 26.70
N ASP A 24 -8.83 -0.40 25.58
CA ASP A 24 -9.56 -0.69 24.34
C ASP A 24 -8.92 -1.79 23.46
N GLY A 25 -7.81 -2.37 23.92
CA GLY A 25 -7.15 -3.52 23.32
C GLY A 25 -6.45 -3.22 21.99
N LEU A 26 -6.10 -4.29 21.27
CA LEU A 26 -5.41 -4.19 19.98
C LEU A 26 -6.37 -3.74 18.85
N PRO A 27 -5.83 -3.07 17.81
CA PRO A 27 -6.60 -2.75 16.62
C PRO A 27 -7.25 -3.98 15.99
N ARG A 28 -8.49 -3.83 15.52
CA ARG A 28 -9.21 -4.89 14.81
C ARG A 28 -8.82 -4.89 13.33
N PHE A 29 -8.78 -6.07 12.73
CA PHE A 29 -8.55 -6.21 11.30
C PHE A 29 -9.71 -5.63 10.49
N ALA A 30 -9.41 -4.78 9.52
CA ALA A 30 -10.42 -4.05 8.74
C ALA A 30 -11.02 -4.86 7.57
N GLY A 31 -10.58 -6.11 7.35
CA GLY A 31 -11.04 -6.93 6.21
C GLY A 31 -10.46 -6.49 4.86
N VAL A 32 -9.44 -5.64 4.86
CA VAL A 32 -8.81 -5.08 3.66
C VAL A 32 -7.30 -5.22 3.80
N ALA A 33 -6.66 -5.66 2.72
CA ALA A 33 -5.23 -5.61 2.56
C ALA A 33 -4.84 -4.42 1.68
N VAL A 34 -3.76 -3.73 2.06
CA VAL A 34 -3.23 -2.59 1.32
C VAL A 34 -1.76 -2.85 1.03
N TRP A 35 -1.39 -2.83 -0.24
CA TRP A 35 0.00 -2.92 -0.69
C TRP A 35 0.45 -1.56 -1.17
N ARG A 36 1.69 -1.20 -0.84
CA ARG A 36 2.31 0.04 -1.27
C ARG A 36 3.69 -0.23 -1.84
N ALA A 37 3.96 0.41 -2.97
CA ALA A 37 5.26 0.37 -3.61
C ALA A 37 5.63 1.75 -4.13
N ASN A 38 6.93 2.01 -4.22
CA ASN A 38 7.45 3.18 -4.93
C ASN A 38 8.21 2.69 -6.16
N GLY A 39 8.05 3.41 -7.27
CA GLY A 39 8.71 3.10 -8.53
C GLY A 39 8.88 4.32 -9.41
N MET A 40 9.55 4.15 -10.56
CA MET A 40 9.63 5.19 -11.57
C MET A 40 8.27 5.44 -12.22
N ARG A 41 8.07 6.64 -12.75
CA ARG A 41 6.91 6.93 -13.60
C ARG A 41 6.96 6.05 -14.84
N PRO A 42 5.88 5.30 -15.14
CA PRO A 42 5.79 4.54 -16.38
C PRO A 42 5.57 5.49 -17.56
N ASP A 43 5.89 5.04 -18.77
CA ASP A 43 5.76 5.84 -19.99
C ASP A 43 4.32 6.28 -20.29
N PHE A 44 3.32 5.58 -19.74
CA PHE A 44 1.91 5.94 -19.89
C PHE A 44 1.46 7.07 -18.95
N TRP A 45 2.31 7.51 -18.01
CA TRP A 45 1.90 8.54 -17.04
C TRP A 45 1.50 9.84 -17.76
N PRO A 46 0.36 10.47 -17.41
CA PRO A 46 -0.13 11.64 -18.13
C PRO A 46 0.89 12.79 -18.11
N ALA A 47 1.33 13.20 -19.30
CA ALA A 47 2.32 14.25 -19.47
C ALA A 47 1.76 15.65 -19.10
N ASP A 48 0.46 15.85 -19.26
CA ASP A 48 -0.30 17.04 -18.90
C ASP A 48 -0.59 17.14 -17.39
N ALA A 49 -0.47 16.04 -16.64
CA ALA A 49 -0.64 16.00 -15.19
C ALA A 49 0.58 15.38 -14.47
N PRO A 50 1.76 16.04 -14.51
CA PRO A 50 3.00 15.50 -13.93
C PRO A 50 2.98 15.42 -12.39
N SER A 51 2.06 16.10 -11.72
CA SER A 51 1.80 16.01 -10.27
C SER A 51 0.49 15.27 -9.96
N GLY A 52 -0.05 14.53 -10.94
CA GLY A 52 -1.36 13.93 -10.88
C GLY A 52 -1.52 12.84 -9.82
N LEU A 53 -2.78 12.57 -9.54
CA LEU A 53 -3.24 11.40 -8.81
C LEU A 53 -4.24 10.67 -9.71
N LEU A 54 -4.00 9.38 -9.92
CA LEU A 54 -4.87 8.50 -10.68
C LEU A 54 -5.47 7.47 -9.73
N ASN A 55 -6.78 7.31 -9.81
CA ASN A 55 -7.53 6.33 -9.04
C ASN A 55 -8.32 5.45 -10.00
N TRP A 56 -8.20 4.15 -9.82
CA TRP A 56 -9.06 3.15 -10.42
C TRP A 56 -9.76 2.37 -9.32
N THR A 57 -11.06 2.17 -9.50
CA THR A 57 -11.90 1.43 -8.58
C THR A 57 -12.68 0.39 -9.37
N ASP A 58 -12.61 -0.85 -8.92
CA ASP A 58 -13.45 -1.94 -9.40
C ASP A 58 -14.49 -2.22 -8.31
N GLU A 59 -15.72 -1.79 -8.56
CA GLU A 59 -16.80 -1.94 -7.58
C GLU A 59 -17.32 -3.37 -7.48
N GLU A 60 -17.18 -4.19 -8.52
CA GLU A 60 -17.61 -5.58 -8.52
C GLU A 60 -16.67 -6.40 -7.63
N GLU A 61 -15.38 -6.29 -7.90
CA GLU A 61 -14.34 -7.04 -7.20
C GLU A 61 -13.86 -6.36 -5.90
N LYS A 62 -14.41 -5.18 -5.58
CA LYS A 62 -14.05 -4.36 -4.41
C LYS A 62 -12.55 -4.07 -4.32
N ARG A 63 -11.96 -3.67 -5.45
CA ARG A 63 -10.54 -3.31 -5.57
C ARG A 63 -10.35 -1.84 -5.83
N MET A 64 -9.18 -1.35 -5.42
CA MET A 64 -8.74 0.00 -5.70
C MET A 64 -7.25 -0.01 -6.05
N LEU A 65 -6.89 0.78 -7.04
CA LEU A 65 -5.51 1.16 -7.33
C LEU A 65 -5.41 2.68 -7.34
N THR A 66 -4.50 3.21 -6.53
CA THR A 66 -4.14 4.62 -6.49
C THR A 66 -2.70 4.77 -6.91
N MET A 67 -2.43 5.70 -7.81
CA MET A 67 -1.08 6.13 -8.17
C MET A 67 -0.98 7.64 -7.97
N TYR A 68 0.09 8.11 -7.34
CA TYR A 68 0.32 9.56 -7.23
C TYR A 68 1.79 9.92 -7.37
N ALA A 69 2.01 11.06 -8.02
CA ALA A 69 3.32 11.64 -8.26
C ALA A 69 4.06 11.95 -6.95
N LEU A 70 5.29 11.45 -6.86
CA LEU A 70 6.28 11.95 -5.91
C LEU A 70 7.20 12.97 -6.61
N SER A 71 8.07 13.62 -5.85
CA SER A 71 9.12 14.47 -6.42
C SER A 71 10.04 13.68 -7.36
N GLY A 72 10.55 14.35 -8.38
CA GLY A 72 11.34 13.72 -9.45
C GLY A 72 10.52 12.78 -10.33
N ASN A 73 11.17 11.79 -10.93
CA ASN A 73 10.53 10.82 -11.83
C ASN A 73 9.95 9.59 -11.09
N LYS A 74 9.39 9.77 -9.88
CA LYS A 74 8.88 8.68 -9.03
C LYS A 74 7.36 8.76 -8.82
N LEU A 75 6.76 7.61 -8.52
CA LEU A 75 5.36 7.42 -8.13
C LEU A 75 5.26 6.51 -6.92
N THR A 76 4.21 6.73 -6.12
CA THR A 76 3.70 5.70 -5.21
C THR A 76 2.54 4.98 -5.87
N TRP A 77 2.54 3.66 -5.75
CA TRP A 77 1.45 2.76 -6.07
C TRP A 77 0.82 2.29 -4.77
N MET A 78 -0.49 2.33 -4.68
CA MET A 78 -1.25 1.77 -3.57
C MET A 78 -2.38 0.92 -4.12
N ALA A 79 -2.31 -0.38 -3.90
CA ALA A 79 -3.39 -1.30 -4.22
C ALA A 79 -4.12 -1.68 -2.94
N ALA A 80 -5.45 -1.77 -2.98
CA ALA A 80 -6.26 -2.26 -1.89
C ALA A 80 -7.31 -3.25 -2.41
N THR A 81 -7.55 -4.31 -1.64
CA THR A 81 -8.59 -5.30 -1.93
C THR A 81 -9.13 -5.88 -0.63
N VAL A 82 -10.36 -6.39 -0.68
CA VAL A 82 -10.91 -7.22 0.40
C VAL A 82 -9.97 -8.39 0.66
N TRP A 83 -9.68 -8.65 1.93
CA TRP A 83 -8.80 -9.74 2.35
C TRP A 83 -9.48 -10.58 3.44
N PRO A 84 -9.54 -11.91 3.27
CA PRO A 84 -10.26 -12.76 4.20
C PRO A 84 -9.53 -12.86 5.55
N SER A 85 -10.28 -12.78 6.64
CA SER A 85 -9.74 -12.81 8.02
C SER A 85 -8.93 -14.07 8.33
N HIS A 86 -9.32 -15.23 7.79
CA HIS A 86 -8.58 -16.49 7.98
C HIS A 86 -7.20 -16.51 7.28
N LYS A 87 -6.90 -15.54 6.42
CA LYS A 87 -5.57 -15.36 5.81
C LYS A 87 -4.83 -14.15 6.37
N GLN A 88 -5.29 -13.55 7.47
CA GLN A 88 -4.68 -12.34 8.03
C GLN A 88 -3.19 -12.54 8.35
N ASP A 89 -2.81 -13.72 8.85
CA ASP A 89 -1.41 -14.03 9.21
C ASP A 89 -0.45 -14.01 7.99
N GLN A 90 -0.98 -14.12 6.78
CA GLN A 90 -0.20 -14.06 5.54
C GLN A 90 0.21 -12.64 5.14
N LEU A 91 -0.49 -11.61 5.66
CA LEU A 91 -0.13 -10.21 5.37
C LEU A 91 1.20 -9.82 6.01
N GLY A 92 1.67 -10.62 6.99
CA GLY A 92 2.71 -10.20 7.91
C GLY A 92 2.19 -9.05 8.76
N SER A 93 2.37 -9.08 10.07
CA SER A 93 2.01 -7.95 10.95
C SER A 93 2.96 -6.74 10.75
N ARG A 94 3.44 -6.50 9.52
CA ARG A 94 4.53 -5.60 9.17
C ARG A 94 4.08 -4.69 8.03
N ARG A 95 4.40 -3.40 8.19
CA ARG A 95 4.30 -2.43 7.10
C ARG A 95 5.49 -2.63 6.17
N ASP A 96 5.31 -3.41 5.11
CA ASP A 96 6.32 -3.56 4.06
C ASP A 96 6.07 -2.51 2.97
N ILE A 97 6.90 -1.46 2.93
CA ILE A 97 6.96 -0.56 1.78
C ILE A 97 7.99 -1.17 0.83
N ALA A 98 7.54 -1.69 -0.31
CA ALA A 98 8.45 -2.13 -1.36
C ALA A 98 9.01 -0.89 -2.06
N GLN A 99 10.17 -0.42 -1.60
CA GLN A 99 10.95 0.60 -2.28
C GLN A 99 11.87 -0.12 -3.25
N SER A 100 11.53 -0.07 -4.55
CA SER A 100 12.48 -0.42 -5.60
C SER A 100 13.47 0.75 -5.74
N ASP A 101 14.32 0.93 -4.73
CA ASP A 101 15.55 1.68 -4.96
C ASP A 101 16.56 0.69 -5.53
N ASP A 102 16.95 0.98 -6.76
CA ASP A 102 18.07 0.36 -7.42
C ASP A 102 19.32 0.65 -6.58
N THR A 103 19.69 -0.30 -5.71
CA THR A 103 21.05 -0.63 -5.26
C THR A 103 20.98 -1.57 -4.05
N THR A 104 21.42 -2.82 -4.29
CA THR A 104 22.12 -3.72 -3.35
C THR A 104 21.47 -4.04 -1.98
N THR A 105 21.30 -5.34 -1.73
CA THR A 105 20.94 -5.98 -0.45
C THR A 105 19.50 -5.81 0.06
N SER A 106 18.56 -6.49 -0.58
CA SER A 106 17.34 -6.97 0.08
C SER A 106 16.98 -8.34 -0.50
N ALA A 107 16.87 -9.35 0.36
CA ALA A 107 16.81 -10.77 0.01
C ALA A 107 15.52 -11.24 -0.70
N ASP A 108 14.64 -10.33 -1.14
CA ASP A 108 13.45 -10.72 -1.92
C ASP A 108 12.87 -9.53 -2.72
N PRO A 109 13.59 -8.95 -3.71
CA PRO A 109 13.09 -7.81 -4.47
C PRO A 109 11.92 -8.19 -5.38
N GLY A 110 11.90 -9.45 -5.86
CA GLY A 110 10.89 -9.96 -6.77
C GLY A 110 9.68 -10.59 -6.09
N GLY A 111 9.87 -11.39 -5.03
CA GLY A 111 8.79 -12.17 -4.42
C GLY A 111 7.73 -11.32 -3.73
N ARG A 112 8.08 -10.15 -3.18
CA ARG A 112 7.10 -9.24 -2.56
C ARG A 112 6.21 -8.55 -3.59
N ARG A 113 6.81 -8.07 -4.68
CA ARG A 113 6.09 -7.50 -5.82
C ARG A 113 5.23 -8.59 -6.49
N ASN A 114 5.78 -9.78 -6.69
CA ASN A 114 5.07 -10.90 -7.29
C ASN A 114 3.91 -11.35 -6.41
N ARG A 115 4.05 -11.47 -5.08
CA ARG A 115 2.92 -11.76 -4.17
C ARG A 115 1.82 -10.70 -4.22
N CYS A 116 2.19 -9.42 -4.38
CA CYS A 116 1.22 -8.35 -4.58
C CYS A 116 0.48 -8.48 -5.92
N LEU A 117 1.20 -8.78 -7.00
CA LEU A 117 0.62 -9.00 -8.32
C LEU A 117 -0.23 -10.28 -8.37
N GLU A 118 0.22 -11.34 -7.71
CA GLU A 118 -0.49 -12.62 -7.53
C GLU A 118 -1.76 -12.43 -6.73
N ALA A 119 -1.73 -11.69 -5.62
CA ALA A 119 -2.94 -11.35 -4.86
C ALA A 119 -3.96 -10.56 -5.70
N LEU A 120 -3.48 -9.78 -6.67
CA LEU A 120 -4.33 -9.10 -7.65
C LEU A 120 -4.80 -10.02 -8.78
N SER A 121 -4.07 -11.09 -9.12
CA SER A 121 -4.38 -12.01 -10.23
C SER A 121 -5.15 -13.28 -9.83
N ASP A 122 -4.96 -13.79 -8.61
CA ASP A 122 -5.66 -14.95 -8.02
C ASP A 122 -7.12 -14.66 -7.68
N ALA A 123 -7.47 -13.39 -7.72
CA ALA A 123 -8.80 -12.95 -8.06
C ALA A 123 -9.22 -13.49 -9.43
N LYS A 124 -9.70 -14.74 -9.44
CA LYS A 124 -10.11 -15.51 -10.62
C LYS A 124 -10.81 -14.64 -11.67
N GLY A 125 -10.12 -14.34 -12.77
CA GLY A 125 -10.75 -13.75 -13.95
C GLY A 125 -9.86 -12.86 -14.80
N LEU A 126 -8.68 -12.44 -14.33
CA LEU A 126 -7.78 -11.60 -15.13
C LEU A 126 -7.00 -12.44 -16.15
N GLY A 127 -7.68 -12.77 -17.25
CA GLY A 127 -7.02 -12.65 -18.54
C GLY A 127 -6.47 -11.24 -18.62
N VAL A 128 -5.16 -11.07 -18.41
CA VAL A 128 -4.45 -9.82 -18.66
C VAL A 128 -4.46 -9.59 -20.17
N ARG A 129 -5.64 -9.25 -20.71
CA ARG A 129 -5.76 -8.53 -21.98
C ARG A 129 -5.61 -7.06 -21.62
N GLY A 130 -4.36 -6.62 -21.66
CA GLY A 130 -3.97 -5.24 -21.85
C GLY A 130 -4.52 -4.22 -20.85
N PHE A 131 -3.70 -3.87 -19.86
CA PHE A 131 -3.58 -2.47 -19.43
C PHE A 131 -2.78 -1.67 -20.49
N GLY A 132 -3.12 -1.85 -21.76
CA GLY A 132 -2.66 -1.01 -22.86
C GLY A 132 -3.77 -0.01 -23.19
N PRO A 133 -3.44 1.18 -23.73
CA PRO A 133 -4.46 2.08 -24.23
C PRO A 133 -5.32 1.34 -25.24
N ARG A 134 -6.66 1.44 -25.10
CA ARG A 134 -7.57 1.00 -26.15
C ARG A 134 -7.21 1.81 -27.39
N ALA A 135 -6.69 1.15 -28.42
CA ALA A 135 -6.63 1.74 -29.75
C ALA A 135 -8.06 2.14 -30.12
N GLN A 136 -8.25 3.41 -30.48
CA GLN A 136 -9.46 3.89 -31.13
C GLN A 136 -9.56 3.31 -32.53
#